data_AF-A0A937YLU8-F1
#
_entry.id   AF-A0A937YLU8-F1
#
_cell.length_a   1.000
_cell.length_b   1.000
_cell.length_c   1.000
_cell.angle_alpha   90.00
_cell.angle_beta   90.00
_cell.angle_gamma   90.00
#
_symmetry.space_group_name_H-M   'P 1'
#
loop_
_entity.id
_entity.type
_entity.pdbx_description
1 polymer ?
#
loop_
_entity_poly.entity_id
_entity_poly.type
_entity_poly.pdbx_seq_one_letter_code
_entity_poly.pdbx_strand_id
1 'polypeptide(L)'
;MPRTISFAIGAGVLSALFFALVLTSAPEAFLITPFSMLPLLLIGMSGTATTTALSAIAGIVVFGLISGGIGWAALYAATEAVPAYGLSRLALRRRPDANGRLHYTSAGTLYTVATLYAAAFVIVLHLAFFEADSGFFATLQAIIQAGLGATIGRGAAPAEVQQLAAEIAMGVPGALAGWWLVILLGNLAITQALLTRWKSMQRPPLWLSRMTLPRWLAGLTLAALLYFFIAPSDAGFLGKTFAMILFLPCFFVGLVCIHYLCRGWPPGPFVLAGVYLILFIVLWPTLIAATILGIAEQWIRLRERLGGPQPV
;
A
#
# COMPACT_ATOMS: atom_id res chain seq x y z
N MET A 1 -29.34 -15.39 -6.45
CA MET A 1 -29.00 -14.21 -7.27
C MET A 1 -29.39 -12.87 -6.62
N PRO A 2 -30.63 -12.63 -6.16
CA PRO A 2 -30.97 -11.32 -5.57
C PRO A 2 -30.21 -11.03 -4.26
N ARG A 3 -30.10 -12.02 -3.35
CA ARG A 3 -29.36 -11.85 -2.07
C ARG A 3 -27.90 -11.45 -2.25
N THR A 4 -27.21 -12.02 -3.25
CA THR A 4 -25.80 -11.72 -3.54
C THR A 4 -25.60 -10.31 -4.09
N ILE A 5 -26.59 -9.78 -4.84
CA ILE A 5 -26.58 -8.40 -5.33
C ILE A 5 -26.80 -7.43 -4.16
N SER A 6 -27.75 -7.72 -3.28
CA SER A 6 -27.99 -6.89 -2.08
C SER A 6 -26.75 -6.80 -1.18
N PHE A 7 -26.04 -7.91 -0.95
CA PHE A 7 -24.79 -7.90 -0.20
C PHE A 7 -23.68 -7.10 -0.89
N ALA A 8 -23.57 -7.21 -2.22
CA ALA A 8 -22.59 -6.43 -2.98
C ALA A 8 -22.84 -4.93 -2.86
N ILE A 9 -24.08 -4.49 -3.06
CA ILE A 9 -24.47 -3.08 -2.90
C ILE A 9 -24.21 -2.63 -1.47
N GLY A 10 -24.65 -3.41 -0.47
CA GLY A 10 -24.46 -3.10 0.94
C GLY A 10 -22.98 -2.95 1.33
N ALA A 11 -22.10 -3.78 0.78
CA ALA A 11 -20.65 -3.64 1.00
C ALA A 11 -20.08 -2.35 0.39
N GLY A 12 -20.55 -1.97 -0.81
CA GLY A 12 -20.20 -0.69 -1.43
C GLY A 12 -20.62 0.50 -0.59
N VAL A 13 -21.87 0.49 -0.12
CA VAL A 13 -22.41 1.53 0.77
C VAL A 13 -21.59 1.61 2.06
N LEU A 14 -21.32 0.47 2.71
CA LEU A 14 -20.56 0.43 3.96
C LEU A 14 -19.13 0.97 3.78
N SER A 15 -18.48 0.61 2.68
CA SER A 15 -17.16 1.13 2.33
C SER A 15 -17.17 2.65 2.15
N ALA A 16 -18.16 3.18 1.43
CA ALA A 16 -18.33 4.62 1.24
C ALA A 16 -18.57 5.36 2.57
N LEU A 17 -19.37 4.78 3.47
CA LEU A 17 -19.60 5.36 4.80
C LEU A 17 -18.35 5.38 5.67
N PHE A 18 -17.55 4.30 5.66
CA PHE A 18 -16.27 4.27 6.37
C PHE A 18 -15.30 5.30 5.80
N PHE A 19 -15.24 5.46 4.48
CA PHE A 19 -14.39 6.46 3.85
C PHE A 19 -14.88 7.89 4.10
N ALA A 20 -16.21 8.11 4.17
CA ALA A 20 -16.80 9.41 4.46
C ALA A 20 -16.42 9.99 5.82
N LEU A 21 -15.92 9.17 6.75
CA LEU A 21 -15.36 9.66 8.00
C LEU A 21 -14.15 10.58 7.80
N VAL A 22 -13.45 10.50 6.66
CA VAL A 22 -12.37 11.46 6.32
C VAL A 22 -12.88 12.90 6.16
N LEU A 23 -14.17 13.06 5.86
CA LEU A 23 -14.82 14.38 5.77
C LEU A 23 -15.17 14.94 7.15
N THR A 24 -15.07 14.10 8.19
CA THR A 24 -15.29 14.49 9.57
C THR A 24 -13.95 14.82 10.22
N SER A 25 -13.90 15.85 11.06
CA SER A 25 -12.73 16.14 11.90
C SER A 25 -12.66 15.25 13.14
N ALA A 26 -13.33 14.09 13.12
CA ALA A 26 -13.54 13.25 14.29
C ALA A 26 -12.34 12.31 14.51
N PRO A 27 -11.83 12.14 15.74
CA PRO A 27 -10.68 11.27 16.01
C PRO A 27 -10.89 9.80 15.60
N GLU A 28 -12.12 9.29 15.69
CA GLU A 28 -12.47 7.92 15.30
C GLU A 28 -12.30 7.65 13.80
N ALA A 29 -12.27 8.71 12.96
CA ALA A 29 -11.98 8.57 11.53
C ALA A 29 -10.63 7.90 11.30
N PHE A 30 -9.63 8.15 12.16
CA PHE A 30 -8.31 7.52 12.07
C PHE A 30 -8.34 6.01 12.34
N LEU A 31 -9.34 5.52 13.08
CA LEU A 31 -9.48 4.09 13.40
C LEU A 31 -10.30 3.34 12.35
N ILE A 32 -11.32 3.99 11.78
CA ILE A 32 -12.29 3.31 10.89
C ILE A 32 -11.91 3.46 9.42
N THR A 33 -11.46 4.64 8.98
CA THR A 33 -11.13 4.91 7.57
C THR A 33 -10.11 3.92 7.00
N PRO A 34 -9.08 3.46 7.74
CA PRO A 34 -8.17 2.43 7.23
C PRO A 34 -8.86 1.12 6.80
N PHE A 35 -10.08 0.84 7.27
CA PHE A 35 -10.83 -0.36 6.90
C PHE A 35 -11.90 -0.09 5.83
N SER A 36 -11.92 1.10 5.20
CA SER A 36 -12.89 1.46 4.15
C SER A 36 -12.87 0.48 2.99
N MET A 37 -11.70 -0.06 2.63
CA MET A 37 -11.59 -0.99 1.50
C MET A 37 -12.00 -2.43 1.84
N LEU A 38 -12.09 -2.77 3.13
CA LEU A 38 -12.36 -4.13 3.60
C LEU A 38 -13.67 -4.72 3.05
N PRO A 39 -14.83 -4.02 3.08
CA PRO A 39 -16.07 -4.57 2.56
C PRO A 39 -16.00 -4.87 1.05
N LEU A 40 -15.32 -4.01 0.29
CA LEU A 40 -15.14 -4.20 -1.16
C LEU A 40 -14.28 -5.43 -1.45
N LEU A 41 -13.18 -5.62 -0.72
CA LEU A 41 -12.30 -6.78 -0.87
C LEU A 41 -12.98 -8.08 -0.42
N LEU A 42 -13.81 -8.05 0.64
CA LEU A 42 -14.60 -9.21 1.06
C LEU A 42 -15.53 -9.71 -0.05
N ILE A 43 -16.30 -8.82 -0.67
CA ILE A 43 -17.13 -9.17 -1.84
C ILE A 43 -16.25 -9.53 -3.04
N GLY A 44 -15.15 -8.81 -3.22
CA GLY A 44 -14.22 -9.02 -4.32
C GLY A 44 -13.57 -10.39 -4.32
N MET A 45 -13.16 -10.92 -3.17
CA MET A 45 -12.45 -12.19 -3.06
C MET A 45 -13.37 -13.40 -2.82
N SER A 46 -14.64 -13.16 -2.42
CA SER A 46 -15.64 -14.22 -2.23
C SER A 46 -16.69 -14.30 -3.34
N GLY A 47 -16.74 -13.32 -4.24
CA GLY A 47 -17.77 -13.17 -5.27
C GLY A 47 -17.27 -13.16 -6.72
N THR A 48 -18.17 -12.81 -7.63
CA THR A 48 -17.89 -12.73 -9.08
C THR A 48 -17.38 -11.34 -9.48
N ALA A 49 -16.90 -11.20 -10.71
CA ALA A 49 -16.51 -9.89 -11.25
C ALA A 49 -17.70 -8.92 -11.22
N THR A 50 -18.90 -9.39 -11.54
CA THR A 50 -20.14 -8.60 -11.50
C THR A 50 -20.47 -8.10 -10.10
N THR A 51 -20.43 -8.95 -9.07
CA THR A 51 -20.72 -8.50 -7.70
C THR A 51 -19.67 -7.52 -7.19
N THR A 52 -18.41 -7.69 -7.61
CA THR A 52 -17.32 -6.76 -7.25
C THR A 52 -17.50 -5.41 -7.94
N ALA A 53 -17.91 -5.40 -9.22
CA ALA A 53 -18.19 -4.17 -9.96
C ALA A 53 -19.40 -3.45 -9.36
N LEU A 54 -20.46 -4.17 -8.99
CA LEU A 54 -21.64 -3.59 -8.35
C LEU A 54 -21.29 -2.96 -6.99
N SER A 55 -20.46 -3.62 -6.17
CA SER A 55 -20.02 -3.03 -4.89
C SER A 55 -19.17 -1.78 -5.10
N ALA A 56 -18.25 -1.81 -6.07
CA ALA A 56 -17.41 -0.67 -6.43
C ALA A 56 -18.26 0.53 -6.91
N ILE A 57 -19.19 0.31 -7.85
CA ILE A 57 -20.08 1.35 -8.38
C ILE A 57 -20.97 1.91 -7.28
N ALA A 58 -21.56 1.06 -6.43
CA ALA A 58 -22.38 1.51 -5.32
C ALA A 58 -21.58 2.42 -4.36
N GLY A 59 -20.35 2.05 -4.03
CA GLY A 59 -19.47 2.88 -3.21
C GLY A 59 -19.14 4.23 -3.86
N ILE A 60 -18.79 4.24 -5.15
CA ILE A 60 -18.48 5.48 -5.90
C ILE A 60 -19.68 6.42 -5.91
N VAL A 61 -20.86 5.91 -6.23
CA VAL A 61 -22.09 6.72 -6.30
C VAL A 61 -22.44 7.27 -4.91
N VAL A 62 -22.45 6.43 -3.87
CA VAL A 62 -22.82 6.87 -2.53
C VAL A 62 -21.81 7.87 -1.96
N PHE A 63 -20.51 7.61 -2.10
CA PHE A 63 -19.51 8.56 -1.63
C PHE A 63 -19.60 9.88 -2.40
N GLY A 64 -19.77 9.84 -3.72
CA GLY A 64 -19.95 11.05 -4.55
C GLY A 64 -21.15 11.90 -4.13
N LEU A 65 -22.26 11.25 -3.75
CA LEU A 65 -23.44 11.93 -3.22
C LEU A 65 -23.20 12.55 -1.84
N ILE A 66 -22.51 11.83 -0.94
CA ILE A 66 -22.20 12.32 0.42
C ILE A 66 -21.23 13.51 0.37
N SER A 67 -20.21 13.41 -0.48
CA SER A 67 -19.11 14.38 -0.58
C SER A 67 -19.42 15.58 -1.48
N GLY A 68 -20.56 15.56 -2.19
CA GLY A 68 -21.06 16.70 -2.94
C GLY A 68 -20.36 16.97 -4.27
N GLY A 69 -19.67 16.00 -4.87
CA GLY A 69 -19.01 16.25 -6.16
C GLY A 69 -18.33 15.07 -6.84
N ILE A 70 -18.21 15.18 -8.17
CA ILE A 70 -17.56 14.18 -9.02
C ILE A 70 -16.06 14.01 -8.73
N GLY A 71 -15.38 15.07 -8.28
CA GLY A 71 -13.96 15.00 -7.89
C GLY A 71 -13.72 14.07 -6.71
N TRP A 72 -14.57 14.14 -5.69
CA TRP A 72 -14.52 13.23 -4.54
C TRP A 72 -14.90 11.80 -4.93
N ALA A 73 -15.90 11.63 -5.79
CA ALA A 73 -16.25 10.31 -6.35
C ALA A 73 -15.05 9.69 -7.10
N ALA A 74 -14.31 10.50 -7.87
CA ALA A 74 -13.11 10.07 -8.58
C ALA A 74 -11.97 9.72 -7.61
N LEU A 75 -11.78 10.48 -6.53
CA LEU A 75 -10.80 10.17 -5.49
C LEU A 75 -11.12 8.82 -4.83
N TYR A 76 -12.36 8.60 -4.37
CA TYR A 76 -12.78 7.30 -3.82
C TYR A 76 -12.64 6.18 -4.84
N ALA A 77 -12.97 6.42 -6.11
CA ALA A 77 -12.76 5.43 -7.15
C ALA A 77 -11.27 5.05 -7.24
N ALA A 78 -10.37 6.03 -7.26
CA ALA A 78 -8.93 5.82 -7.39
C ALA A 78 -8.29 5.21 -6.13
N THR A 79 -8.73 5.56 -4.92
CA THR A 79 -8.10 5.07 -3.68
C THR A 79 -8.76 3.83 -3.11
N GLU A 80 -10.05 3.60 -3.38
CA GLU A 80 -10.84 2.50 -2.81
C GLU A 80 -11.28 1.50 -3.89
N ALA A 81 -12.14 1.95 -4.81
CA ALA A 81 -12.92 1.05 -5.65
C ALA A 81 -12.08 0.31 -6.71
N VAL A 82 -11.24 1.04 -7.44
CA VAL A 82 -10.38 0.50 -8.50
C VAL A 82 -9.35 -0.49 -7.95
N PRO A 83 -8.55 -0.17 -6.90
CA PRO A 83 -7.58 -1.11 -6.37
C PRO A 83 -8.26 -2.33 -5.72
N ALA A 84 -9.39 -2.16 -5.01
CA ALA A 84 -10.15 -3.28 -4.48
C ALA A 84 -10.64 -4.23 -5.58
N TYR A 85 -11.22 -3.69 -6.65
CA TYR A 85 -11.66 -4.47 -7.80
C TYR A 85 -10.47 -5.16 -8.49
N GLY A 86 -9.45 -4.39 -8.87
CA GLY A 86 -8.29 -4.86 -9.61
C GLY A 86 -7.53 -5.96 -8.89
N LEU A 87 -7.20 -5.77 -7.60
CA LEU A 87 -6.49 -6.76 -6.80
C LEU A 87 -7.36 -8.00 -6.53
N SER A 88 -8.67 -7.85 -6.31
CA SER A 88 -9.56 -9.01 -6.15
C SER A 88 -9.60 -9.88 -7.40
N ARG A 89 -9.73 -9.25 -8.58
CA ARG A 89 -9.74 -9.96 -9.86
C ARG A 89 -8.39 -10.61 -10.14
N LEU A 90 -7.30 -9.90 -9.87
CA LEU A 90 -5.95 -10.42 -10.02
C LEU A 90 -5.70 -11.59 -9.06
N ALA A 91 -6.14 -11.49 -7.81
CA ALA A 91 -5.96 -12.54 -6.81
C ALA A 91 -6.71 -13.83 -7.18
N LEU A 92 -7.87 -13.72 -7.82
CA LEU A 92 -8.66 -14.88 -8.26
C LEU A 92 -8.27 -15.41 -9.65
N ARG A 93 -7.35 -14.74 -10.34
CA ARG A 93 -6.89 -15.17 -11.67
C ARG A 93 -6.11 -16.48 -11.55
N ARG A 94 -6.52 -17.45 -12.38
CA ARG A 94 -5.91 -18.77 -12.52
C ARG A 94 -5.20 -18.85 -13.88
N ARG A 95 -4.02 -19.47 -13.91
CA ARG A 95 -3.29 -19.77 -15.15
C ARG A 95 -2.85 -21.24 -15.13
N PRO A 96 -3.01 -21.99 -16.23
CA PRO A 96 -2.48 -23.34 -16.32
C PRO A 96 -0.94 -23.30 -16.46
N ASP A 97 -0.25 -24.24 -15.82
CA ASP A 97 1.16 -24.54 -16.12
C ASP A 97 1.31 -25.47 -17.33
N ALA A 98 2.55 -25.80 -17.69
CA ALA A 98 2.88 -26.70 -18.80
C ALA A 98 2.26 -28.11 -18.67
N ASN A 99 1.88 -28.51 -17.45
CA ASN A 99 1.25 -29.80 -17.14
C ASN A 99 -0.28 -29.68 -16.95
N GLY A 100 -0.87 -28.51 -17.26
CA GLY A 100 -2.30 -28.24 -17.11
C GLY A 100 -2.77 -27.99 -15.67
N ARG A 101 -1.87 -27.91 -14.68
CA ARG A 101 -2.26 -27.59 -13.30
C ARG A 101 -2.52 -26.09 -13.17
N LEU A 102 -3.62 -25.73 -12.51
CA LEU A 102 -4.00 -24.34 -12.32
C LEU A 102 -3.24 -23.72 -11.14
N HIS A 103 -2.54 -22.62 -11.40
CA HIS A 103 -1.88 -21.78 -10.40
C HIS A 103 -2.60 -20.45 -10.26
N TYR A 104 -2.83 -20.04 -9.02
CA TYR A 104 -3.33 -18.71 -8.72
C TYR A 104 -2.20 -17.70 -8.74
N THR A 105 -2.56 -16.44 -8.96
CA THR A 105 -1.59 -15.35 -8.86
C THR A 105 -0.94 -15.32 -7.48
N SER A 106 0.40 -15.21 -7.48
CA SER A 106 1.23 -15.25 -6.29
C SER A 106 1.10 -13.97 -5.45
N ALA A 107 1.47 -14.05 -4.17
CA ALA A 107 1.52 -12.88 -3.30
C ALA A 107 2.48 -11.81 -3.85
N GLY A 108 3.60 -12.24 -4.42
CA GLY A 108 4.59 -11.37 -5.06
C GLY A 108 4.01 -10.49 -6.15
N THR A 109 3.21 -11.08 -7.04
CA THR A 109 2.53 -10.31 -8.11
C THR A 109 1.51 -9.33 -7.55
N LEU A 110 0.72 -9.71 -6.53
CA LEU A 110 -0.25 -8.80 -5.91
C LEU A 110 0.43 -7.60 -5.26
N TYR A 111 1.50 -7.83 -4.50
CA TYR A 111 2.27 -6.76 -3.86
C TYR A 111 2.95 -5.88 -4.90
N THR A 112 3.47 -6.46 -5.98
CA THR A 112 4.05 -5.72 -7.11
C THR A 112 3.01 -4.79 -7.74
N VAL A 113 1.83 -5.32 -8.09
CA VAL A 113 0.77 -4.53 -8.73
C VAL A 113 0.23 -3.46 -7.78
N ALA A 114 0.04 -3.77 -6.49
CA ALA A 114 -0.36 -2.77 -5.50
C ALA A 114 0.67 -1.64 -5.36
N THR A 115 1.96 -1.98 -5.36
CA THR A 115 3.06 -1.00 -5.29
C THR A 115 3.10 -0.12 -6.54
N LEU A 116 3.00 -0.73 -7.73
CA LEU A 116 2.95 0.01 -8.99
C LEU A 116 1.73 0.91 -9.07
N TYR A 117 0.58 0.46 -8.54
CA TYR A 117 -0.62 1.27 -8.48
C TYR A 117 -0.42 2.51 -7.59
N ALA A 118 0.18 2.35 -6.40
CA ALA A 118 0.51 3.48 -5.53
C ALA A 118 1.45 4.48 -6.23
N ALA A 119 2.50 3.98 -6.90
CA ALA A 119 3.43 4.83 -7.64
C ALA A 119 2.75 5.54 -8.83
N ALA A 120 1.91 4.83 -9.60
CA ALA A 120 1.15 5.41 -10.70
C ALA A 120 0.16 6.47 -10.22
N PHE A 121 -0.48 6.25 -9.07
CA PHE A 121 -1.39 7.23 -8.48
C PHE A 121 -0.67 8.53 -8.11
N VAL A 122 0.53 8.43 -7.52
CA VAL A 122 1.38 9.61 -7.28
C VAL A 122 1.76 10.32 -8.56
N ILE A 123 2.09 9.59 -9.64
CA ILE A 123 2.38 10.18 -10.95
C ILE A 123 1.16 10.95 -11.46
N VAL A 124 -0.03 10.36 -11.39
CA VAL A 124 -1.27 11.01 -11.82
C VAL A 124 -1.54 12.27 -11.01
N LEU A 125 -1.35 12.23 -9.69
CA LEU A 125 -1.48 13.43 -8.85
C LEU A 125 -0.44 14.49 -9.26
N HIS A 126 0.82 14.11 -9.43
CA HIS A 126 1.86 15.05 -9.85
C HIS A 126 1.52 15.71 -11.20
N LEU A 127 1.03 14.94 -12.18
CA LEU A 127 0.62 15.44 -13.48
C LEU A 127 -0.64 16.32 -13.40
N ALA A 128 -1.60 16.01 -12.54
CA ALA A 128 -2.81 16.81 -12.35
C ALA A 128 -2.50 18.22 -11.81
N PHE A 129 -1.40 18.37 -11.08
CA PHE A 129 -0.90 19.65 -10.57
C PHE A 129 0.24 20.22 -11.42
N PHE A 130 0.54 19.65 -12.58
CA PHE A 130 1.65 20.09 -13.44
C PHE A 130 1.40 21.48 -14.04
N GLU A 131 0.14 21.79 -14.41
CA GLU A 131 -0.26 23.08 -14.96
C GLU A 131 -0.58 24.14 -13.88
N ALA A 132 -0.55 23.78 -12.60
CA ALA A 132 -0.69 24.76 -11.54
C ALA A 132 0.57 25.64 -11.50
N ASP A 133 0.42 26.97 -11.42
CA ASP A 133 1.52 27.96 -11.50
C ASP A 133 2.71 27.66 -10.56
N SER A 134 2.46 26.95 -9.45
CA SER A 134 3.44 26.56 -8.44
C SER A 134 3.87 25.07 -8.51
N GLY A 135 3.17 24.22 -9.28
CA GLY A 135 3.39 22.77 -9.28
C GLY A 135 2.97 22.06 -7.99
N PHE A 136 2.98 20.72 -8.00
CA PHE A 136 2.53 19.90 -6.86
C PHE A 136 3.34 20.13 -5.58
N PHE A 137 4.68 20.17 -5.68
CA PHE A 137 5.56 20.30 -4.52
C PHE A 137 5.38 21.64 -3.81
N ALA A 138 5.39 22.76 -4.54
CA ALA A 138 5.24 24.07 -3.91
C ALA A 138 3.82 24.27 -3.36
N THR A 139 2.80 23.68 -3.98
CA THR A 139 1.43 23.65 -3.42
C THR A 139 1.41 22.96 -2.06
N LEU A 140 2.04 21.78 -1.95
CA LEU A 140 2.17 21.08 -0.67
C LEU A 140 2.97 21.87 0.36
N GLN A 141 4.09 22.45 -0.06
CA GLN A 141 4.91 23.29 0.80
C GLN A 141 4.11 24.47 1.36
N ALA A 142 3.32 25.15 0.52
CA ALA A 142 2.48 26.27 0.94
C ALA A 142 1.41 25.83 1.95
N ILE A 143 0.75 24.70 1.73
CA ILE A 143 -0.24 24.13 2.66
C ILE A 143 0.41 23.82 4.02
N ILE A 144 1.57 23.16 4.00
CA ILE A 144 2.30 22.80 5.22
C ILE A 144 2.79 24.05 5.94
N GLN A 145 3.35 25.02 5.21
CA GLN A 145 3.81 26.29 5.76
C GLN A 145 2.68 27.06 6.44
N ALA A 146 1.49 27.11 5.83
CA ALA A 146 0.31 27.73 6.43
C ALA A 146 -0.10 27.03 7.74
N GLY A 147 -0.09 25.68 7.76
CA GLY A 147 -0.40 24.89 8.96
C GLY A 147 0.62 25.07 10.08
N LEU A 148 1.91 25.05 9.76
CA LEU A 148 2.99 25.29 10.72
C LEU A 148 2.92 26.71 11.30
N GLY A 149 2.67 27.72 10.46
CA GLY A 149 2.51 29.11 10.91
C GLY A 149 1.34 29.29 11.88
N ALA A 150 0.25 28.56 11.69
CA ALA A 150 -0.88 28.56 12.63
C ALA A 150 -0.56 27.87 13.96
N THR A 151 0.39 26.91 13.98
CA THR A 151 0.67 26.05 15.14
C THR A 151 1.84 26.57 15.99
N ILE A 152 2.92 27.03 15.36
CA ILE A 152 4.16 27.48 16.02
C ILE A 152 4.03 28.94 16.52
N GLY A 153 3.01 29.69 16.06
CA GLY A 153 2.77 31.08 16.44
C GLY A 153 3.85 32.05 15.95
N ARG A 154 3.79 33.32 16.39
CA ARG A 154 4.72 34.40 15.97
C ARG A 154 6.16 34.27 16.51
N GLY A 155 6.53 33.13 17.12
CA GLY A 155 7.80 32.94 17.82
C GLY A 155 8.94 32.40 16.97
N ALA A 156 8.66 31.73 15.84
CA ALA A 156 9.68 31.20 14.94
C ALA A 156 10.00 32.18 13.80
N ALA A 157 11.26 32.21 13.36
CA ALA A 157 11.63 33.06 12.23
C ALA A 157 10.96 32.55 10.93
N PRO A 158 10.47 33.42 10.05
CA PRO A 158 9.79 33.01 8.81
C PRO A 158 10.63 32.04 7.94
N ALA A 159 11.95 32.22 7.94
CA ALA A 159 12.89 31.36 7.22
C ALA A 159 12.94 29.93 7.79
N GLU A 160 12.87 29.77 9.13
CA GLU A 160 12.86 28.46 9.78
C GLU A 160 11.58 27.69 9.47
N VAL A 161 10.43 28.37 9.50
CA VAL A 161 9.13 27.78 9.14
C VAL A 161 9.11 27.36 7.67
N GLN A 162 9.67 28.18 6.78
CA GLN A 162 9.75 27.86 5.35
C GLN A 162 10.65 26.65 5.10
N GLN A 163 11.81 26.57 5.77
CA GLN A 163 12.73 25.43 5.65
C GLN A 163 12.07 24.14 6.17
N LEU A 164 11.48 24.19 7.36
CA LEU A 164 10.77 23.05 7.93
C LEU A 164 9.61 22.58 7.04
N ALA A 165 8.85 23.53 6.47
CA ALA A 165 7.78 23.20 5.53
C ALA A 165 8.31 22.48 4.28
N ALA A 166 9.45 22.90 3.73
CA ALA A 166 10.08 22.25 2.59
C ALA A 166 10.54 20.81 2.92
N GLU A 167 11.15 20.62 4.09
CA GLU A 167 11.62 19.29 4.55
C GLU A 167 10.44 18.31 4.74
N ILE A 168 9.34 18.79 5.34
CA ILE A 168 8.12 18.00 5.53
C ILE A 168 7.46 17.72 4.17
N ALA A 169 7.30 18.74 3.32
CA ALA A 169 6.68 18.61 1.99
C ALA A 169 7.40 17.57 1.12
N MET A 170 8.73 17.47 1.26
CA MET A 170 9.52 16.48 0.53
C MET A 170 9.17 15.03 0.92
N GLY A 171 8.84 14.77 2.18
CA GLY A 171 8.55 13.42 2.69
C GLY A 171 7.07 13.03 2.69
N VAL A 172 6.16 13.99 2.83
CA VAL A 172 4.74 13.73 3.07
C VAL A 172 4.08 12.86 1.97
N PRO A 173 4.26 13.12 0.67
CA PRO A 173 3.61 12.32 -0.37
C PRO A 173 4.06 10.86 -0.38
N GLY A 174 5.36 10.62 -0.22
CA GLY A 174 5.90 9.27 -0.07
C GLY A 174 5.38 8.56 1.18
N ALA A 175 5.30 9.27 2.30
CA ALA A 175 4.75 8.75 3.55
C ALA A 175 3.26 8.40 3.42
N LEU A 176 2.45 9.28 2.84
CA LEU A 176 1.01 9.06 2.63
C LEU A 176 0.74 7.91 1.65
N ALA A 177 1.46 7.86 0.54
CA ALA A 177 1.33 6.78 -0.44
C ALA A 177 1.81 5.44 0.12
N GLY A 178 2.91 5.43 0.86
CA GLY A 178 3.42 4.26 1.57
C GLY A 178 2.45 3.77 2.66
N TRP A 179 1.90 4.69 3.45
CA TRP A 179 0.88 4.40 4.47
C TRP A 179 -0.39 3.83 3.84
N TRP A 180 -0.89 4.45 2.77
CA TRP A 180 -2.02 3.93 2.00
C TRP A 180 -1.75 2.53 1.45
N LEU A 181 -0.54 2.27 0.95
CA LEU A 181 -0.14 0.94 0.49
C LEU A 181 -0.10 -0.09 1.62
N VAL A 182 0.36 0.28 2.83
CA VAL A 182 0.29 -0.58 4.02
C VAL A 182 -1.16 -0.93 4.35
N ILE A 183 -2.05 0.07 4.34
CA ILE A 183 -3.48 -0.12 4.58
C ILE A 183 -4.08 -1.08 3.53
N LEU A 184 -3.80 -0.87 2.26
CA LEU A 184 -4.27 -1.71 1.16
C LEU A 184 -3.87 -3.18 1.34
N LEU A 185 -2.58 -3.42 1.61
CA LEU A 185 -2.04 -4.76 1.83
C LEU A 185 -2.58 -5.39 3.13
N GLY A 186 -2.76 -4.58 4.18
CA GLY A 186 -3.38 -4.98 5.44
C GLY A 186 -4.82 -5.45 5.24
N ASN A 187 -5.64 -4.68 4.52
CA ASN A 187 -7.01 -5.07 4.20
C ASN A 187 -7.07 -6.35 3.36
N LEU A 188 -6.13 -6.56 2.43
CA LEU A 188 -6.03 -7.82 1.69
C LEU A 188 -5.73 -9.01 2.61
N ALA A 189 -4.82 -8.83 3.58
CA ALA A 189 -4.50 -9.86 4.58
C ALA A 189 -5.69 -10.16 5.51
N ILE A 190 -6.38 -9.13 6.00
CA ILE A 190 -7.57 -9.27 6.84
C ILE A 190 -8.70 -9.96 6.06
N THR A 191 -8.93 -9.55 4.81
CA THR A 191 -9.91 -10.18 3.90
C THR A 191 -9.64 -11.68 3.78
N GLN A 192 -8.40 -12.06 3.51
CA GLN A 192 -8.01 -13.47 3.44
C GLN A 192 -8.28 -14.19 4.77
N ALA A 193 -7.89 -13.60 5.90
CA ALA A 193 -8.09 -14.21 7.21
C ALA A 193 -9.58 -14.47 7.51
N LEU A 194 -10.42 -13.46 7.27
CA LEU A 194 -11.87 -13.56 7.46
C LEU A 194 -12.50 -14.59 6.52
N LEU A 195 -12.22 -14.54 5.22
CA LEU A 195 -12.79 -15.48 4.25
C LEU A 195 -12.30 -16.92 4.46
N THR A 196 -11.06 -17.10 4.91
CA THR A 196 -10.55 -18.43 5.30
C THR A 196 -11.31 -18.95 6.51
N ARG A 197 -11.50 -18.12 7.54
CA ARG A 197 -12.28 -18.46 8.75
C ARG A 197 -13.74 -18.79 8.40
N TRP A 198 -14.34 -18.06 7.48
CA TRP A 198 -15.71 -18.28 7.00
C TRP A 198 -15.83 -19.36 5.92
N LYS A 199 -14.74 -20.05 5.58
CA LYS A 199 -14.71 -21.09 4.54
C LYS A 199 -15.28 -20.62 3.18
N SER A 200 -15.18 -19.32 2.91
CA SER A 200 -15.74 -18.66 1.72
C SER A 200 -14.64 -18.20 0.74
N MET A 201 -13.39 -18.54 1.03
CA MET A 201 -12.24 -18.20 0.19
C MET A 201 -12.25 -19.03 -1.10
N GLN A 202 -12.25 -18.36 -2.26
CA GLN A 202 -12.30 -19.02 -3.58
C GLN A 202 -10.93 -19.47 -4.11
N ARG A 203 -9.86 -19.29 -3.34
CA ARG A 203 -8.49 -19.63 -3.68
C ARG A 203 -7.73 -20.21 -2.49
N PRO A 204 -6.63 -20.93 -2.71
CA PRO A 204 -5.68 -21.24 -1.65
C PRO A 204 -5.12 -19.96 -1.01
N PRO A 205 -4.77 -20.00 0.30
CA PRO A 205 -4.22 -18.85 1.00
C PRO A 205 -2.96 -18.27 0.31
N LEU A 206 -2.84 -16.95 0.35
CA LEU A 206 -1.64 -16.18 0.04
C LEU A 206 -0.63 -16.36 1.16
N TRP A 207 0.39 -17.17 0.89
CA TRP A 207 1.49 -17.39 1.81
C TRP A 207 2.59 -16.37 1.56
N LEU A 208 2.73 -15.38 2.45
CA LEU A 208 3.84 -14.41 2.38
C LEU A 208 5.21 -15.09 2.51
N SER A 209 5.28 -16.24 3.19
CA SER A 209 6.50 -17.04 3.28
C SER A 209 7.05 -17.51 1.93
N ARG A 210 6.20 -17.59 0.90
CA ARG A 210 6.54 -17.97 -0.47
C ARG A 210 6.62 -16.77 -1.42
N MET A 211 6.53 -15.56 -0.90
CA MET A 211 6.56 -14.35 -1.71
C MET A 211 7.96 -14.13 -2.29
N THR A 212 8.01 -13.95 -3.60
CA THR A 212 9.18 -13.47 -4.36
C THR A 212 8.77 -12.24 -5.16
N LEU A 213 9.70 -11.33 -5.41
CA LEU A 213 9.45 -10.14 -6.22
C LEU A 213 10.13 -10.30 -7.57
N PRO A 214 9.60 -9.66 -8.63
CA PRO A 214 10.35 -9.59 -9.86
C PRO A 214 11.61 -8.74 -9.64
N ARG A 215 12.76 -9.21 -10.16
CA ARG A 215 14.06 -8.54 -9.99
C ARG A 215 14.05 -7.08 -10.44
N TRP A 216 13.28 -6.76 -11.49
CA TRP A 216 13.17 -5.39 -11.98
C TRP A 216 12.56 -4.46 -10.92
N LEU A 217 11.66 -4.94 -10.05
CA LEU A 217 11.07 -4.10 -9.01
C LEU A 217 12.12 -3.71 -7.97
N ALA A 218 12.96 -4.66 -7.56
CA ALA A 218 14.08 -4.36 -6.66
C ALA A 218 15.12 -3.44 -7.32
N GLY A 219 15.34 -3.58 -8.64
CA GLY A 219 16.15 -2.65 -9.43
C GLY A 219 15.57 -1.24 -9.44
N LEU A 220 14.24 -1.10 -9.61
CA LEU A 220 13.55 0.18 -9.51
C LEU A 220 13.65 0.79 -8.12
N THR A 221 13.53 -0.01 -7.06
CA THR A 221 13.72 0.47 -5.67
C THR A 221 15.10 1.08 -5.50
N LEU A 222 16.15 0.41 -5.98
CA LEU A 222 17.52 0.93 -5.92
C LEU A 222 17.69 2.18 -6.77
N ALA A 223 17.13 2.19 -7.99
CA ALA A 223 17.19 3.35 -8.88
C ALA A 223 16.49 4.59 -8.28
N ALA A 224 15.32 4.42 -7.68
CA ALA A 224 14.60 5.51 -7.01
C ALA A 224 15.39 6.07 -5.82
N LEU A 225 16.04 5.19 -5.04
CA LEU A 225 16.90 5.59 -3.93
C LEU A 225 18.14 6.36 -4.42
N LEU A 226 18.81 5.88 -5.46
CA LEU A 226 19.96 6.58 -6.04
C LEU A 226 19.55 7.93 -6.63
N TYR A 227 18.41 7.98 -7.32
CA TYR A 227 17.88 9.22 -7.88
C TYR A 227 17.58 10.25 -6.79
N PHE A 228 17.04 9.84 -5.64
CA PHE A 228 16.83 10.73 -4.49
C PHE A 228 18.13 11.42 -4.03
N PHE A 229 19.27 10.72 -4.01
CA PHE A 229 20.54 11.29 -3.55
C PHE A 229 21.26 12.15 -4.59
N ILE A 230 21.03 11.92 -5.88
CA ILE A 230 21.78 12.57 -6.97
C ILE A 230 20.99 13.72 -7.60
N ALA A 231 19.66 13.67 -7.58
CA ALA A 231 18.83 14.68 -8.20
C ALA A 231 18.84 16.02 -7.42
N PRO A 232 18.70 17.17 -8.12
CA PRO A 232 18.45 18.47 -7.47
C PRO A 232 17.22 18.42 -6.57
N SER A 233 17.13 19.32 -5.56
CA SER A 233 16.09 19.31 -4.52
C SER A 233 14.67 19.08 -5.04
N ASP A 234 14.31 19.74 -6.14
CA ASP A 234 12.95 19.76 -6.67
C ASP A 234 12.61 18.44 -7.41
N ALA A 235 13.62 17.83 -8.04
CA ALA A 235 13.50 16.54 -8.72
C ALA A 235 13.69 15.37 -7.75
N GLY A 236 14.49 15.56 -6.70
CA GLY A 236 14.73 14.60 -5.62
C GLY A 236 13.45 14.23 -4.85
N PHE A 237 12.45 15.13 -4.85
CA PHE A 237 11.11 14.86 -4.33
C PHE A 237 10.48 13.57 -4.89
N LEU A 238 10.52 13.39 -6.22
CA LEU A 238 9.98 12.18 -6.86
C LEU A 238 10.81 10.95 -6.50
N GLY A 239 12.15 11.08 -6.47
CA GLY A 239 13.04 10.02 -6.01
C GLY A 239 12.71 9.53 -4.60
N LYS A 240 12.55 10.46 -3.65
CA LYS A 240 12.18 10.16 -2.26
C LYS A 240 10.82 9.48 -2.20
N THR A 241 9.84 10.04 -2.89
CA THR A 241 8.47 9.51 -2.90
C THR A 241 8.42 8.09 -3.46
N PHE A 242 9.05 7.82 -4.60
CA PHE A 242 9.10 6.48 -5.17
C PHE A 242 9.93 5.52 -4.32
N ALA A 243 11.04 5.96 -3.73
CA ALA A 243 11.82 5.13 -2.81
C ALA A 243 10.95 4.70 -1.61
N MET A 244 10.16 5.61 -1.03
CA MET A 244 9.23 5.33 0.07
C MET A 244 8.05 4.42 -0.31
N ILE A 245 7.67 4.34 -1.58
CA ILE A 245 6.64 3.40 -2.05
C ILE A 245 7.26 2.03 -2.37
N LEU A 246 8.35 2.04 -3.12
CA LEU A 246 9.02 0.85 -3.66
C LEU A 246 9.82 0.07 -2.61
N PHE A 247 10.21 0.68 -1.47
CA PHE A 247 10.91 -0.05 -0.41
C PHE A 247 10.01 -1.08 0.27
N LEU A 248 8.70 -0.82 0.34
CA LEU A 248 7.76 -1.58 1.16
C LEU A 248 7.64 -3.07 0.75
N PRO A 249 7.44 -3.43 -0.54
CA PRO A 249 7.44 -4.85 -0.91
C PRO A 249 8.79 -5.52 -0.63
N CYS A 250 9.92 -4.84 -0.85
CA CYS A 250 11.26 -5.35 -0.53
C CYS A 250 11.42 -5.57 0.97
N PHE A 251 10.94 -4.65 1.80
CA PHE A 251 10.93 -4.76 3.26
C PHE A 251 10.21 -6.04 3.71
N PHE A 252 9.02 -6.32 3.18
CA PHE A 252 8.29 -7.55 3.51
C PHE A 252 9.06 -8.82 3.13
N VAL A 253 9.73 -8.84 1.96
CA VAL A 253 10.59 -9.98 1.60
C VAL A 253 11.76 -10.12 2.56
N GLY A 254 12.37 -9.01 2.98
CA GLY A 254 13.40 -8.98 4.02
C GLY A 254 12.95 -9.64 5.33
N LEU A 255 11.78 -9.26 5.83
CA LEU A 255 11.20 -9.87 7.04
C LEU A 255 10.98 -11.37 6.87
N VAL A 256 10.50 -11.80 5.69
CA VAL A 256 10.33 -13.23 5.40
C VAL A 256 11.68 -13.96 5.39
N CYS A 257 12.74 -13.35 4.87
CA CYS A 257 14.09 -13.91 4.92
C CYS A 257 14.60 -14.05 6.36
N ILE A 258 14.42 -13.03 7.21
CA ILE A 258 14.80 -13.08 8.63
C ILE A 258 14.05 -14.22 9.34
N HIS A 259 12.74 -14.33 9.11
CA HIS A 259 11.93 -15.40 9.69
C HIS A 259 12.41 -16.79 9.22
N TYR A 260 12.81 -16.91 7.97
CA TYR A 260 13.34 -18.16 7.42
C TYR A 260 14.72 -18.51 8.01
N LEU A 261 15.62 -17.53 8.17
CA LEU A 261 16.94 -17.71 8.80
C LEU A 261 16.84 -18.18 10.26
N CYS A 262 15.80 -17.76 10.98
CA CYS A 262 15.57 -18.17 12.36
C CYS A 262 14.88 -19.54 12.48
N ARG A 263 14.40 -20.12 11.36
CA ARG A 263 13.61 -21.35 11.39
C ARG A 263 14.49 -22.57 11.63
N GLY A 264 14.16 -23.35 12.66
CA GLY A 264 14.90 -24.57 13.00
C GLY A 264 16.21 -24.32 13.77
N TRP A 265 16.53 -23.07 14.08
CA TRP A 265 17.67 -22.70 14.92
C TRP A 265 17.20 -22.47 16.37
N PRO A 266 17.76 -23.16 17.39
CA PRO A 266 17.27 -23.07 18.77
C PRO A 266 17.13 -21.65 19.35
N PRO A 267 18.06 -20.70 19.16
CA PRO A 267 17.89 -19.32 19.61
C PRO A 267 17.04 -18.47 18.64
N GLY A 268 16.57 -19.03 17.52
CA GLY A 268 15.79 -18.33 16.49
C GLY A 268 14.60 -17.53 17.03
N PRO A 269 13.77 -18.05 17.93
CA PRO A 269 12.68 -17.28 18.54
C PRO A 269 13.16 -16.04 19.30
N PHE A 270 14.29 -16.11 20.01
CA PHE A 270 14.87 -14.97 20.73
C PHE A 270 15.41 -13.92 19.77
N VAL A 271 16.07 -14.34 18.70
CA VAL A 271 16.55 -13.42 17.64
C VAL A 271 15.37 -12.73 16.97
N LEU A 272 14.31 -13.47 16.66
CA LEU A 272 13.11 -12.91 16.05
C LEU A 272 12.41 -11.91 16.98
N ALA A 273 12.30 -12.24 18.27
CA ALA A 273 11.81 -11.31 19.29
C ALA A 273 12.66 -10.05 19.38
N GLY A 274 13.99 -10.18 19.35
CA GLY A 274 14.92 -9.05 19.31
C GLY A 274 14.76 -8.19 18.06
N VAL A 275 14.67 -8.79 16.87
CA VAL A 275 14.44 -8.05 15.61
C VAL A 275 13.12 -7.28 15.66
N TYR A 276 12.03 -7.89 16.13
CA TYR A 276 10.75 -7.19 16.25
C TYR A 276 10.74 -6.13 17.35
N LEU A 277 11.44 -6.36 18.46
CA LEU A 277 11.62 -5.35 19.49
C LEU A 277 12.42 -4.15 18.97
N ILE A 278 13.51 -4.38 18.23
CA ILE A 278 14.28 -3.30 17.60
C ILE A 278 13.45 -2.63 16.50
N LEU A 279 12.67 -3.36 15.70
CA LEU A 279 11.74 -2.77 14.74
C LEU A 279 10.74 -1.83 15.43
N PHE A 280 10.30 -2.17 16.64
CA PHE A 280 9.38 -1.36 17.41
C PHE A 280 10.05 -0.13 18.04
N ILE A 281 11.26 -0.27 18.59
CA ILE A 281 11.99 0.82 19.29
C ILE A 281 12.73 1.74 18.30
N VAL A 282 13.37 1.15 17.30
CA VAL A 282 14.31 1.77 16.34
C VAL A 282 13.87 1.39 14.93
N LEU A 283 12.69 1.91 14.54
CA LEU A 283 11.99 1.53 13.31
C LEU A 283 12.85 1.69 12.05
N TRP A 284 13.50 2.86 11.89
CA TRP A 284 14.13 3.27 10.64
C TRP A 284 15.36 2.43 10.22
N PRO A 285 16.33 2.08 11.09
CA PRO A 285 17.45 1.21 10.71
C PRO A 285 17.01 -0.22 10.42
N THR A 286 16.02 -0.76 11.16
CA THR A 286 15.50 -2.11 10.90
C THR A 286 14.73 -2.18 9.59
N LEU A 287 13.95 -1.14 9.25
CA LEU A 287 13.32 -1.02 7.93
C LEU A 287 14.39 -1.09 6.82
N ILE A 288 15.45 -0.28 6.91
CA ILE A 288 16.53 -0.25 5.92
C ILE A 288 17.23 -1.61 5.81
N ALA A 289 17.62 -2.21 6.95
CA ALA A 289 18.32 -3.50 6.95
C ALA A 289 17.47 -4.62 6.33
N ALA A 290 16.19 -4.70 6.68
CA ALA A 290 15.26 -5.66 6.08
C ALA A 290 15.07 -5.39 4.59
N THR A 291 14.94 -4.13 4.16
CA THR A 291 14.85 -3.79 2.73
C THR A 291 16.09 -4.22 1.96
N ILE A 292 17.30 -3.95 2.48
CA ILE A 292 18.55 -4.37 1.83
C ILE A 292 18.58 -5.89 1.67
N LEU A 293 18.21 -6.64 2.72
CA LEU A 293 18.11 -8.09 2.65
C LEU A 293 17.08 -8.55 1.62
N GLY A 294 15.93 -7.88 1.55
CA GLY A 294 14.87 -8.19 0.60
C GLY A 294 15.23 -7.88 -0.85
N ILE A 295 16.01 -6.83 -1.10
CA ILE A 295 16.62 -6.53 -2.40
C ILE A 295 17.61 -7.65 -2.73
N ALA A 296 18.58 -7.91 -1.86
CA ALA A 296 19.61 -8.93 -2.06
C ALA A 296 19.03 -10.32 -2.35
N GLU A 297 17.93 -10.69 -1.68
CA GLU A 297 17.23 -11.95 -1.88
C GLU A 297 16.80 -12.19 -3.34
N GLN A 298 16.45 -11.15 -4.10
CA GLN A 298 15.96 -11.33 -5.49
C GLN A 298 17.05 -11.85 -6.44
N TRP A 299 18.33 -11.65 -6.09
CA TRP A 299 19.47 -12.14 -6.85
C TRP A 299 20.16 -13.34 -6.18
N ILE A 300 20.35 -13.28 -4.86
CA ILE A 300 21.09 -14.32 -4.11
C ILE A 300 20.26 -15.60 -3.95
N ARG A 301 18.92 -15.47 -3.83
CA ARG A 301 18.00 -16.59 -3.55
C ARG A 301 18.40 -17.37 -2.29
N LEU A 302 18.67 -16.64 -1.21
CA LEU A 302 19.15 -17.18 0.05
C LEU A 302 18.17 -18.23 0.61
N ARG A 303 16.86 -18.00 0.50
CA ARG A 303 15.85 -18.97 0.97
C ARG A 303 15.91 -20.29 0.19
N GLU A 304 16.13 -20.27 -1.13
CA GLU A 304 16.27 -21.49 -1.93
C GLU A 304 17.49 -22.30 -1.48
N ARG A 305 18.61 -21.62 -1.21
CA ARG A 305 19.86 -22.26 -0.75
C ARG A 305 19.76 -22.87 0.65
N LEU A 306 18.86 -22.34 1.48
CA LEU A 306 18.63 -22.81 2.85
C LEU A 306 17.51 -23.87 2.94
N GLY A 307 17.03 -24.42 1.82
CA GLY A 307 15.98 -25.44 1.79
C GLY A 307 14.56 -24.89 1.87
N GLY A 308 14.37 -23.62 1.50
CA GLY A 308 13.10 -22.92 1.52
C GLY A 308 12.11 -23.38 0.47
N PRO A 309 10.81 -23.06 0.64
CA PRO A 309 9.82 -23.37 -0.39
C PRO A 309 10.22 -22.71 -1.71
N GLN A 310 10.28 -23.51 -2.76
CA GLN A 310 10.58 -23.03 -4.12
C GLN A 310 9.53 -22.00 -4.56
N PRO A 311 9.93 -20.97 -5.33
CA PRO A 311 8.97 -20.06 -5.94
C PRO A 311 7.99 -20.85 -6.83
N VAL A 312 6.70 -20.51 -6.71
CA VAL A 312 5.62 -21.07 -7.55
C VAL A 312 5.22 -20.02 -8.58
#